data_AF-V5I2A3-F1
#
_entry.id   AF-V5I2A3-F1
#
_cell.length_a   1.000
_cell.length_b   1.000
_cell.length_c   1.000
_cell.angle_alpha   90.00
_cell.angle_beta   90.00
_cell.angle_gamma   90.00
#
_symmetry.space_group_name_H-M   'P 1'
#
loop_
_entity.id
_entity.type
_entity.pdbx_description
1 polymer ?
#
loop_
_entity_poly.entity_id
_entity_poly.type
_entity_poly.pdbx_seq_one_letter_code
_entity_poly.pdbx_strand_id
1 'polypeptide(L)'
;QGSVVTFTEWIKQYGDLVGFFNGGTPVLIVKNVDLLKKIQIKDFGNFTCRGVVSAVSKNHNLSRRALTNVPGERWKEVRSLLKPAFKASNMKQVVALQQSCIEELMSVIATKTNSGQSVDMRRIFQNLSFDVITRAAFGARTNIQTSPPGSEGDVLMTAALDSLRQFNIGWLTYIANCLPELAPLWRVLLYFGSGYMKLPLDQMQDNMLPLIHTRRLKPNVSSKLFHSVYTSSPWPL
;
A
#
# COMPACT_ATOMS: atom_id res chain seq x y z
N GLN A 1 -17.65 4.67 13.72
CA GLN A 1 -17.53 5.92 12.95
C GLN A 1 -16.10 6.08 12.47
N GLY A 2 -15.87 6.47 11.21
CA GLY A 2 -14.53 6.69 10.67
C GLY A 2 -14.07 8.14 10.84
N SER A 3 -12.76 8.39 10.77
CA SER A 3 -12.16 9.73 10.93
C SER A 3 -12.75 10.80 10.00
N VAL A 4 -13.16 10.42 8.79
CA VAL A 4 -13.77 11.33 7.80
C VAL A 4 -15.08 11.95 8.32
N VAL A 5 -15.91 11.17 9.02
CA VAL A 5 -17.19 11.65 9.56
C VAL A 5 -16.92 12.71 10.64
N THR A 6 -16.04 12.38 11.58
CA THR A 6 -15.62 13.27 12.67
C THR A 6 -14.98 14.56 12.12
N PHE A 7 -14.08 14.47 11.14
CA PHE A 7 -13.48 15.66 10.53
C PHE A 7 -14.53 16.54 9.84
N THR A 8 -15.53 15.93 9.20
CA THR A 8 -16.62 16.68 8.57
C THR A 8 -17.48 17.40 9.61
N GLU A 9 -17.77 16.77 10.74
CA GLU A 9 -18.50 17.37 11.86
C GLU A 9 -17.72 18.54 12.47
N TRP A 10 -16.43 18.34 12.74
CA TRP A 10 -15.57 19.41 13.27
C TRP A 10 -15.43 20.59 12.32
N ILE A 11 -15.29 20.33 11.02
CA ILE A 11 -15.27 21.41 10.02
C ILE A 11 -16.60 22.17 10.02
N LYS A 12 -17.74 21.48 10.16
CA LYS A 12 -19.05 22.13 10.25
C LYS A 12 -19.17 22.99 11.51
N GLN A 13 -18.60 22.56 12.63
CA GLN A 13 -18.70 23.23 13.92
C GLN A 13 -17.70 24.39 14.08
N TYR A 14 -16.45 24.18 13.69
CA TYR A 14 -15.32 25.08 13.97
C TYR A 14 -14.82 25.84 12.73
N GLY A 15 -15.37 25.55 11.55
CA GLY A 15 -15.04 26.21 10.29
C GLY A 15 -13.99 25.48 9.45
N ASP A 16 -13.50 26.15 8.40
CA ASP A 16 -12.65 25.55 7.37
C ASP A 16 -11.19 25.30 7.80
N LEU A 17 -10.83 25.68 9.02
CA LEU A 17 -9.52 25.47 9.62
C LEU A 17 -9.69 24.97 11.06
N VAL A 18 -9.29 23.73 11.32
CA VAL A 18 -9.46 23.10 12.64
C VAL A 18 -8.15 22.51 13.12
N GLY A 19 -7.66 22.98 14.27
CA GLY A 19 -6.53 22.39 14.96
C GLY A 19 -6.99 21.37 15.99
N PHE A 20 -6.33 20.22 16.07
CA PHE A 20 -6.54 19.23 17.12
C PHE A 20 -5.24 18.52 17.47
N PHE A 21 -5.21 17.81 18.59
CA PHE A 21 -4.08 16.97 18.98
C PHE A 21 -4.40 15.51 18.68
N ASN A 22 -3.54 14.85 17.91
CA ASN A 22 -3.55 13.39 17.75
C ASN A 22 -2.48 12.80 18.67
N GLY A 23 -2.89 12.34 19.85
CA GLY A 23 -1.97 12.08 20.94
C GLY A 23 -1.20 13.35 21.31
N GLY A 24 0.13 13.28 21.35
CA GLY A 24 0.97 14.46 21.59
C GLY A 24 1.28 15.31 20.35
N THR A 25 0.79 14.92 19.16
CA THR A 25 1.14 15.60 17.90
C THR A 25 0.04 16.60 17.50
N PRO A 26 0.36 17.89 17.32
CA PRO A 26 -0.60 18.86 16.78
C PRO A 26 -0.87 18.56 15.30
N VAL A 27 -2.14 18.57 14.92
CA VAL A 27 -2.63 18.31 13.56
C VAL A 27 -3.55 19.44 13.13
N LEU A 28 -3.39 19.89 11.89
CA LEU A 28 -4.20 20.93 11.29
C LEU A 28 -5.04 20.35 10.15
N ILE A 29 -6.35 20.46 10.26
CA ILE A 29 -7.32 20.14 9.20
C ILE A 29 -7.55 21.42 8.41
N VAL A 30 -7.30 21.38 7.10
CA VAL A 30 -7.44 22.52 6.18
C VAL A 30 -8.44 22.16 5.09
N LYS A 31 -9.58 22.86 5.06
CA LYS A 31 -10.58 22.77 3.97
C LYS A 31 -10.51 23.96 3.01
N ASN A 32 -10.01 25.11 3.47
CA ASN A 32 -9.90 26.31 2.65
C ASN A 32 -9.01 26.06 1.41
N VAL A 33 -9.57 26.24 0.22
CA VAL A 33 -8.91 25.93 -1.06
C VAL A 33 -7.70 26.82 -1.34
N ASP A 34 -7.74 28.09 -0.94
CA ASP A 34 -6.62 29.02 -1.17
C ASP A 34 -5.42 28.67 -0.28
N LEU A 35 -5.70 28.27 0.97
CA LEU A 35 -4.67 27.73 1.86
C LEU A 35 -4.13 26.40 1.34
N LEU A 36 -4.98 25.50 0.85
CA LEU A 36 -4.54 24.24 0.25
C LEU A 36 -3.64 24.47 -0.96
N LYS A 37 -3.98 25.40 -1.86
CA LYS A 37 -3.12 25.79 -2.98
C LYS A 37 -1.80 26.38 -2.50
N LYS A 38 -1.82 27.21 -1.46
CA LYS A 38 -0.60 27.76 -0.88
C LYS A 38 0.30 26.64 -0.33
N ILE A 39 -0.23 25.74 0.48
CA ILE A 39 0.52 24.64 1.13
C ILE A 39 1.00 23.59 0.11
N GLN A 40 0.13 23.14 -0.80
CA GLN A 40 0.42 22.02 -1.70
C GLN A 40 1.11 22.42 -3.00
N ILE A 41 1.08 23.70 -3.38
CA ILE A 41 1.65 24.18 -4.64
C ILE A 41 2.74 25.23 -4.40
N LYS A 42 2.39 26.38 -3.83
CA LYS A 42 3.32 27.52 -3.71
C LYS A 42 4.46 27.23 -2.74
N ASP A 43 4.12 26.75 -1.55
CA ASP A 43 5.04 26.55 -0.43
C ASP A 43 5.36 25.06 -0.19
N PHE A 44 5.09 24.18 -1.17
CA PHE A 44 5.22 22.72 -1.01
C PHE A 44 6.60 22.28 -0.50
N GLY A 45 7.66 23.01 -0.87
CA GLY A 45 9.02 22.75 -0.39
C GLY A 45 9.14 22.72 1.14
N ASN A 46 8.33 23.51 1.84
CA ASN A 46 8.30 23.59 3.31
C ASN A 46 7.51 22.44 3.95
N PHE A 47 6.66 21.75 3.18
CA PHE A 47 5.77 20.69 3.64
C PHE A 47 6.19 19.30 3.11
N THR A 48 7.50 19.07 2.95
CA THR A 48 8.05 17.81 2.43
C THR A 48 8.14 16.70 3.47
N CYS A 49 8.00 17.03 4.76
CA CYS A 49 7.90 16.05 5.84
C CYS A 49 6.54 15.36 5.84
N ARG A 50 6.55 14.02 5.82
CA ARG A 50 5.35 13.18 5.96
C ARG A 50 4.99 13.15 7.46
N GLY A 51 3.88 13.82 7.82
CA GLY A 51 3.47 14.11 9.20
C GLY A 51 3.28 12.88 10.11
N VAL A 52 2.03 12.52 10.42
CA VAL A 52 1.73 11.41 11.34
C VAL A 52 1.94 10.06 10.65
N VAL A 53 3.18 9.59 10.64
CA VAL A 53 3.52 8.18 10.35
C VAL A 53 3.55 7.42 11.68
N SER A 54 2.90 6.25 11.74
CA SER A 54 2.85 5.44 12.95
C SER A 54 4.26 5.09 13.45
N ALA A 55 4.45 4.97 14.77
CA ALA A 55 5.74 4.54 15.34
C ALA A 55 6.21 3.19 14.76
N VAL A 56 5.27 2.27 14.47
CA VAL A 56 5.55 0.98 13.84
C VAL A 56 6.10 1.18 12.42
N SER A 57 5.43 1.97 11.59
CA SER A 57 5.89 2.26 10.21
C SER A 57 7.22 3.02 10.19
N LYS A 58 7.48 3.90 11.17
CA LYS A 58 8.76 4.62 11.30
C LYS A 58 9.93 3.69 11.64
N ASN A 59 9.69 2.63 12.42
CA ASN A 59 10.74 1.71 12.86
C ASN A 59 10.88 0.48 11.96
N HIS A 60 9.89 0.16 11.13
CA HIS A 60 9.94 -0.96 10.19
C HIS A 60 10.94 -0.72 9.04
N ASN A 61 11.76 -1.74 8.75
CA ASN A 61 12.86 -1.66 7.77
C ASN A 61 12.43 -1.23 6.36
N LEU A 62 11.40 -1.87 5.77
CA LEU A 62 10.84 -1.45 4.49
C LEU A 62 9.99 -0.18 4.59
N SER A 63 9.03 -0.13 5.51
CA SER A 63 8.05 0.96 5.60
C SER A 63 8.73 2.33 5.77
N ARG A 64 9.81 2.42 6.55
CA ARG A 64 10.59 3.67 6.72
C ARG A 64 11.23 4.17 5.42
N ARG A 65 11.51 3.28 4.46
CA ARG A 65 12.13 3.58 3.17
C ARG A 65 11.11 3.83 2.06
N ALA A 66 9.83 3.56 2.31
CA ALA A 66 8.76 3.75 1.32
C ALA A 66 8.57 5.24 1.00
N LEU A 67 8.30 5.56 -0.27
CA LEU A 67 8.08 6.94 -0.74
C LEU A 67 6.97 7.67 0.04
N THR A 68 5.98 6.93 0.53
CA THR A 68 4.84 7.48 1.29
C THR A 68 5.21 7.92 2.71
N ASN A 69 6.30 7.39 3.27
CA ASN A 69 6.68 7.59 4.67
C ASN A 69 7.99 8.35 4.84
N VAL A 70 8.90 8.26 3.87
CA VAL A 70 10.21 8.90 3.96
C VAL A 70 10.07 10.44 3.91
N PRO A 71 10.71 11.21 4.82
CA PRO A 71 10.58 12.67 4.86
C PRO A 71 11.71 13.40 4.14
N GLY A 72 11.49 14.69 3.84
CA GLY A 72 12.53 15.66 3.51
C GLY A 72 13.33 15.37 2.24
N GLU A 73 14.65 15.60 2.27
CA GLU A 73 15.53 15.41 1.10
C GLU A 73 15.52 13.97 0.59
N ARG A 74 15.48 12.98 1.48
CA ARG A 74 15.43 11.58 1.07
C ARG A 74 14.16 11.25 0.26
N TRP A 75 13.05 11.92 0.56
CA TRP A 75 11.85 11.81 -0.27
C TRP A 75 12.07 12.35 -1.68
N LYS A 76 12.77 13.48 -1.83
CA LYS A 76 13.08 14.07 -3.14
C LYS A 76 13.95 13.12 -3.95
N GLU A 77 14.95 12.49 -3.33
CA GLU A 77 15.81 11.48 -3.96
C GLU A 77 15.00 10.25 -4.43
N VAL A 78 14.20 9.64 -3.55
CA VAL A 78 13.42 8.45 -3.93
C VAL A 78 12.40 8.81 -5.03
N ARG A 79 11.79 9.99 -4.96
CA ARG A 79 10.86 10.47 -5.99
C ARG A 79 11.56 10.70 -7.33
N SER A 80 12.75 11.27 -7.34
CA SER A 80 13.50 11.53 -8.58
C SER A 80 13.89 10.22 -9.27
N LEU A 81 14.23 9.18 -8.51
CA LEU A 81 14.50 7.84 -9.02
C LEU A 81 13.26 7.15 -9.63
N LEU A 82 12.08 7.40 -9.06
CA LEU A 82 10.82 6.81 -9.55
C LEU A 82 10.21 7.56 -10.74
N LYS A 83 10.47 8.87 -10.86
CA LYS A 83 9.90 9.74 -11.91
C LYS A 83 10.03 9.16 -13.33
N PRO A 84 11.16 8.55 -13.76
CA PRO A 84 11.28 7.97 -15.09
C PRO A 84 10.30 6.82 -15.35
N ALA A 85 9.91 6.04 -14.33
CA ALA A 85 8.96 4.94 -14.48
C ALA A 85 7.56 5.44 -14.87
N PHE A 86 7.19 6.65 -14.46
CA PHE A 86 5.88 7.25 -14.70
C PHE A 86 5.83 8.21 -15.91
N LYS A 87 6.80 8.11 -16.84
CA LYS A 87 6.74 8.85 -18.12
C LYS A 87 5.55 8.39 -18.95
N ALA A 88 5.00 9.29 -19.77
CA ALA A 88 3.85 9.00 -20.63
C ALA A 88 4.03 7.76 -21.52
N SER A 89 5.24 7.53 -22.06
CA SER A 89 5.56 6.34 -22.86
C SER A 89 5.38 5.03 -22.08
N ASN A 90 5.78 5.00 -20.81
CA ASN A 90 5.66 3.82 -19.96
C ASN A 90 4.20 3.65 -19.51
N MET A 91 3.52 4.76 -19.19
CA MET A 91 2.09 4.71 -18.83
C MET A 91 1.23 4.18 -19.98
N LYS A 92 1.56 4.47 -21.25
CA LYS A 92 0.88 3.87 -22.40
C LYS A 92 0.98 2.34 -22.41
N GLN A 93 2.13 1.79 -22.01
CA GLN A 93 2.30 0.33 -21.89
C GLN A 93 1.43 -0.25 -20.77
N VAL A 94 1.35 0.45 -19.62
CA VAL A 94 0.48 0.05 -18.51
C VAL A 94 -0.99 0.09 -18.91
N VAL A 95 -1.43 1.09 -19.69
CA VAL A 95 -2.81 1.16 -20.22
C VAL A 95 -3.12 -0.02 -21.14
N ALA A 96 -2.21 -0.35 -22.06
CA ALA A 96 -2.37 -1.52 -22.94
C ALA A 96 -2.48 -2.82 -22.13
N LEU A 97 -1.69 -2.94 -21.06
CA LEU A 97 -1.75 -4.07 -20.14
C LEU A 97 -3.10 -4.12 -19.39
N GLN A 98 -3.56 -2.97 -18.89
CA GLN A 98 -4.82 -2.85 -18.18
C GLN A 98 -6.01 -3.27 -19.04
N GLN A 99 -5.98 -2.97 -20.35
CA GLN A 99 -7.00 -3.42 -21.29
C GLN A 99 -7.16 -4.95 -21.27
N SER A 100 -6.06 -5.70 -21.29
CA SER A 100 -6.12 -7.17 -21.20
C SER A 100 -6.69 -7.67 -19.88
N CYS A 101 -6.40 -6.99 -18.76
CA CYS A 101 -6.98 -7.33 -17.46
C CYS A 101 -8.49 -7.05 -17.42
N ILE A 102 -8.96 -6.00 -18.11
CA ILE A 102 -10.38 -5.66 -18.21
C ILE A 102 -11.12 -6.68 -19.09
N GLU A 103 -10.53 -7.14 -20.19
CA GLU A 103 -11.12 -8.19 -21.01
C GLU A 103 -11.33 -9.49 -20.23
N GLU A 104 -10.33 -9.89 -19.43
CA GLU A 104 -10.44 -11.02 -18.49
C GLU A 104 -11.55 -10.78 -17.45
N LEU A 105 -11.61 -9.58 -16.88
CA LEU A 105 -12.67 -9.18 -15.96
C LEU A 105 -14.06 -9.35 -16.58
N MET A 106 -14.26 -8.89 -17.81
CA MET A 106 -15.55 -8.97 -18.50
C MET A 106 -15.98 -10.43 -18.68
N SER A 107 -15.04 -11.34 -18.94
CA SER A 107 -15.33 -12.78 -19.00
C SER A 107 -15.76 -13.35 -17.64
N VAL A 108 -15.12 -12.91 -16.55
CA VAL A 108 -15.47 -13.32 -15.17
C VAL A 108 -16.84 -12.80 -14.77
N ILE A 109 -17.18 -11.56 -15.13
CA ILE A 109 -18.51 -11.01 -14.86
C ILE A 109 -19.56 -11.78 -15.66
N ALA A 110 -19.36 -11.99 -16.96
CA ALA A 110 -20.32 -12.70 -17.81
C ALA A 110 -20.62 -14.13 -17.30
N THR A 111 -19.59 -14.86 -16.85
CA THR A 111 -19.78 -16.20 -16.28
C THR A 111 -20.56 -16.17 -14.96
N LYS A 112 -20.33 -15.18 -14.11
CA LYS A 112 -21.06 -15.02 -12.83
C LYS A 112 -22.49 -14.51 -13.00
N THR A 113 -22.77 -13.66 -13.99
CA THR A 113 -24.13 -13.19 -14.25
C THR A 113 -25.03 -14.30 -14.80
N ASN A 114 -24.45 -15.23 -15.57
CA ASN A 114 -25.20 -16.37 -16.12
C ASN A 114 -25.67 -17.38 -15.07
N SER A 115 -25.10 -17.38 -13.86
CA SER A 115 -25.53 -18.25 -12.76
C SER A 115 -26.72 -17.68 -11.96
N GLY A 116 -27.14 -16.43 -12.23
CA GLY A 116 -28.21 -15.76 -11.49
C GLY A 116 -27.85 -15.38 -10.05
N GLN A 117 -26.58 -15.52 -9.65
CA GLN A 117 -26.12 -15.23 -8.29
C GLN A 117 -25.73 -13.76 -8.13
N SER A 118 -25.87 -13.25 -6.90
CA SER A 118 -25.33 -11.95 -6.53
C SER A 118 -23.80 -11.96 -6.60
N VAL A 119 -23.23 -10.85 -7.07
CA VAL A 119 -21.79 -10.73 -7.30
C VAL A 119 -21.20 -9.67 -6.39
N ASP A 120 -20.17 -10.03 -5.62
CA ASP A 120 -19.39 -9.07 -4.84
C ASP A 120 -18.46 -8.25 -5.75
N MET A 121 -18.95 -7.08 -6.18
CA MET A 121 -18.19 -6.15 -7.02
C MET A 121 -16.92 -5.63 -6.33
N ARG A 122 -16.90 -5.53 -5.00
CA ARG A 122 -15.70 -5.06 -4.27
C ARG A 122 -14.54 -6.02 -4.51
N ARG A 123 -14.79 -7.31 -4.33
CA ARG A 123 -13.77 -8.35 -4.53
C ARG A 123 -13.31 -8.39 -5.99
N ILE A 124 -14.23 -8.22 -6.93
CA ILE A 124 -13.92 -8.14 -8.35
C ILE A 124 -12.96 -6.99 -8.67
N PHE A 125 -13.25 -5.77 -8.22
CA PHE A 125 -12.40 -4.62 -8.48
C PHE A 125 -11.07 -4.67 -7.73
N GLN A 126 -11.04 -5.29 -6.55
CA GLN A 126 -9.78 -5.61 -5.86
C GLN A 126 -8.92 -6.48 -6.77
N ASN A 127 -9.44 -7.63 -7.21
CA ASN A 127 -8.74 -8.58 -8.09
C ASN A 127 -8.22 -7.90 -9.37
N LEU A 128 -9.04 -7.09 -10.04
CA LEU A 128 -8.61 -6.30 -11.20
C LEU A 128 -7.42 -5.40 -10.86
N SER A 129 -7.54 -4.59 -9.81
CA SER A 129 -6.51 -3.61 -9.44
C SER A 129 -5.17 -4.28 -9.13
N PHE A 130 -5.23 -5.40 -8.41
CA PHE A 130 -4.06 -6.16 -8.05
C PHE A 130 -3.41 -6.86 -9.25
N ASP A 131 -4.22 -7.40 -10.18
CA ASP A 131 -3.73 -8.00 -11.42
C ASP A 131 -2.99 -6.95 -12.28
N VAL A 132 -3.59 -5.77 -12.46
CA VAL A 132 -2.96 -4.65 -13.18
C VAL A 132 -1.62 -4.25 -12.54
N ILE A 133 -1.59 -4.05 -11.22
CA ILE A 133 -0.36 -3.66 -10.50
C ILE A 133 0.69 -4.78 -10.60
N THR A 134 0.30 -6.04 -10.42
CA THR A 134 1.25 -7.16 -10.41
C THR A 134 1.88 -7.38 -11.78
N ARG A 135 1.08 -7.24 -12.83
CA ARG A 135 1.55 -7.28 -14.22
C ARG A 135 2.37 -6.03 -14.59
N ALA A 136 1.98 -4.83 -14.16
CA ALA A 136 2.70 -3.61 -14.51
C ALA A 136 4.04 -3.45 -13.76
N ALA A 137 4.03 -3.64 -12.45
CA ALA A 137 5.21 -3.42 -11.60
C ALA A 137 6.16 -4.63 -11.59
N PHE A 138 5.60 -5.84 -11.61
CA PHE A 138 6.36 -7.08 -11.47
C PHE A 138 6.27 -7.96 -12.70
N GLY A 139 5.65 -7.52 -13.80
CA GLY A 139 5.53 -8.28 -15.05
C GLY A 139 4.97 -9.69 -14.86
N ALA A 140 4.24 -9.93 -13.77
CA ALA A 140 3.84 -11.27 -13.35
C ALA A 140 2.33 -11.44 -13.51
N ARG A 141 1.93 -12.62 -13.99
CA ARG A 141 0.52 -12.99 -14.14
C ARG A 141 0.14 -13.92 -12.99
N THR A 142 -0.74 -13.45 -12.12
CA THR A 142 -1.21 -14.20 -10.94
C THR A 142 -2.53 -14.93 -11.18
N ASN A 143 -3.21 -14.64 -12.29
CA ASN A 143 -4.55 -15.17 -12.63
C ASN A 143 -5.56 -15.01 -11.48
N ILE A 144 -5.40 -13.96 -10.67
CA ILE A 144 -6.21 -13.73 -9.46
C ILE A 144 -7.70 -13.50 -9.78
N GLN A 145 -8.01 -13.09 -11.01
CA GLN A 145 -9.38 -12.82 -11.42
C GLN A 145 -10.20 -14.11 -11.61
N THR A 146 -9.55 -15.17 -12.09
CA THR A 146 -10.20 -16.47 -12.39
C THR A 146 -9.96 -17.53 -11.31
N SER A 147 -8.93 -17.37 -10.48
CA SER A 147 -8.52 -18.37 -9.49
C SER A 147 -9.46 -18.41 -8.27
N PRO A 148 -9.65 -19.57 -7.65
CA PRO A 148 -10.44 -19.69 -6.43
C PRO A 148 -9.77 -18.98 -5.24
N PRO A 149 -10.54 -18.67 -4.18
CA PRO A 149 -9.99 -18.21 -2.90
C PRO A 149 -8.95 -19.19 -2.35
N GLY A 150 -7.91 -18.68 -1.69
CA GLY A 150 -6.78 -19.46 -1.18
C GLY A 150 -5.71 -19.80 -2.23
N SER A 151 -5.89 -19.40 -3.50
CA SER A 151 -4.81 -19.44 -4.49
C SER A 151 -3.65 -18.50 -4.12
N GLU A 152 -2.48 -18.74 -4.70
CA GLU A 152 -1.27 -17.94 -4.45
C GLU A 152 -1.49 -16.43 -4.63
N GLY A 153 -2.18 -16.05 -5.71
CA GLY A 153 -2.54 -14.65 -5.97
C GLY A 153 -3.46 -14.06 -4.89
N ASP A 154 -4.30 -14.89 -4.26
CA ASP A 154 -5.23 -14.46 -3.21
C ASP A 154 -4.51 -14.23 -1.87
N VAL A 155 -3.55 -15.09 -1.54
CA VAL A 155 -2.68 -14.89 -0.37
C VAL A 155 -1.91 -13.57 -0.50
N LEU A 156 -1.33 -13.31 -1.68
CA LEU A 156 -0.58 -12.08 -1.92
C LEU A 156 -1.48 -10.84 -1.93
N MET A 157 -2.68 -10.93 -2.54
CA MET A 157 -3.70 -9.89 -2.47
C MET A 157 -4.09 -9.58 -1.02
N THR A 158 -4.32 -10.61 -0.22
CA THR A 158 -4.75 -10.45 1.17
C THR A 158 -3.65 -9.77 1.98
N ALA A 159 -2.39 -10.20 1.84
CA ALA A 159 -1.25 -9.51 2.43
C ALA A 159 -1.12 -8.05 1.97
N ALA A 160 -1.45 -7.76 0.70
CA ALA A 160 -1.51 -6.39 0.16
C ALA A 160 -2.57 -5.53 0.84
N LEU A 161 -3.79 -6.04 0.92
CA LEU A 161 -4.91 -5.35 1.54
C LEU A 161 -4.66 -5.14 3.03
N ASP A 162 -4.09 -6.12 3.72
CA ASP A 162 -3.76 -5.99 5.13
C ASP A 162 -2.62 -5.01 5.36
N SER A 163 -1.63 -4.93 4.45
CA SER A 163 -0.60 -3.90 4.46
C SER A 163 -1.17 -2.49 4.26
N LEU A 164 -2.18 -2.34 3.41
CA LEU A 164 -2.91 -1.06 3.28
C LEU A 164 -3.74 -0.74 4.51
N ARG A 165 -4.23 -1.76 5.23
CA ARG A 165 -4.94 -1.60 6.51
C ARG A 165 -4.00 -1.37 7.69
N GLN A 166 -2.70 -1.67 7.57
CA GLN A 166 -1.70 -1.41 8.63
C GLN A 166 -1.56 0.07 9.01
N PHE A 167 -2.11 0.99 8.22
CA PHE A 167 -2.29 2.38 8.68
C PHE A 167 -3.27 2.51 9.86
N ASN A 168 -3.90 1.41 10.28
CA ASN A 168 -4.94 1.34 11.31
C ASN A 168 -4.66 0.28 12.40
N ILE A 169 -3.39 0.03 12.74
CA ILE A 169 -3.05 -0.98 13.76
C ILE A 169 -3.30 -0.40 15.16
N GLY A 170 -4.48 -0.66 15.73
CA GLY A 170 -4.68 -0.92 17.17
C GLY A 170 -4.35 0.18 18.20
N TRP A 171 -4.93 -0.01 19.40
CA TRP A 171 -4.72 0.85 20.56
C TRP A 171 -3.24 1.01 20.97
N LEU A 172 -2.39 0.00 20.70
CA LEU A 172 -0.97 0.04 21.03
C LEU A 172 -0.21 1.13 20.25
N THR A 173 -0.49 1.31 18.95
CA THR A 173 0.19 2.37 18.17
C THR A 173 -0.32 3.76 18.57
N TYR A 174 -1.60 3.85 18.94
CA TYR A 174 -2.17 5.07 19.49
C TYR A 174 -1.44 5.48 20.78
N ILE A 175 -1.25 4.55 21.73
CA ILE A 175 -0.48 4.82 22.95
C ILE A 175 0.97 5.19 22.63
N ALA A 176 1.63 4.47 21.72
CA ALA A 176 3.00 4.78 21.33
C ALA A 176 3.14 6.18 20.70
N ASN A 177 2.12 6.67 20.00
CA ASN A 177 2.07 8.04 19.47
C ASN A 177 1.70 9.09 20.54
N CYS A 178 0.98 8.70 21.60
CA CYS A 178 0.64 9.59 22.71
C CYS A 178 1.80 9.81 23.68
N LEU A 179 2.67 8.81 23.87
CA LEU A 179 3.79 8.83 24.82
C LEU A 179 5.15 8.72 24.11
N PRO A 180 5.57 9.76 23.36
CA PRO A 180 6.85 9.76 22.64
C PRO A 180 8.06 9.71 23.58
N GLU A 181 7.93 10.16 24.84
CA GLU A 181 9.00 10.09 25.85
C GLU A 181 9.42 8.65 26.16
N LEU A 182 8.51 7.69 26.00
CA LEU A 182 8.79 6.26 26.16
C LEU A 182 9.32 5.62 24.86
N ALA A 183 9.67 6.42 23.84
CA ALA A 183 10.24 5.93 22.57
C ALA A 183 11.35 4.88 22.72
N PRO A 184 12.34 4.99 23.64
CA PRO A 184 13.34 3.93 23.79
C PRO A 184 12.71 2.59 24.22
N LEU A 185 11.73 2.60 25.11
CA LEU A 185 11.00 1.41 25.52
C LEU A 185 10.19 0.83 24.36
N TRP A 186 9.49 1.67 23.59
CA TRP A 186 8.75 1.22 22.41
C TRP A 186 9.66 0.62 21.35
N ARG A 187 10.87 1.15 21.16
CA ARG A 187 11.84 0.58 20.22
C ARG A 187 12.28 -0.81 20.66
N VAL A 188 12.58 -0.99 21.94
CA VAL A 188 12.96 -2.29 22.50
C VAL A 188 11.80 -3.28 22.39
N LEU A 189 10.59 -2.87 22.79
CA LEU A 189 9.39 -3.70 22.71
C LEU A 189 9.03 -4.09 21.28
N LEU A 190 9.09 -3.15 20.33
CA LEU A 190 8.85 -3.44 18.91
C LEU A 190 9.98 -4.24 18.27
N TYR A 191 11.22 -4.07 18.73
CA TYR A 191 12.36 -4.87 18.26
C TYR A 191 12.21 -6.34 18.68
N PHE A 192 11.94 -6.60 19.96
CA PHE A 192 11.65 -7.96 20.43
C PHE A 192 10.35 -8.50 19.81
N GLY A 193 9.32 -7.67 19.68
CA GLY A 193 8.06 -8.03 19.04
C GLY A 193 8.20 -8.35 17.55
N SER A 194 9.13 -7.71 16.84
CA SER A 194 9.37 -7.97 15.40
C SER A 194 9.94 -9.36 15.12
N GLY A 195 10.54 -10.02 16.12
CA GLY A 195 10.94 -11.43 16.01
C GLY A 195 9.78 -12.42 16.10
N TYR A 196 8.67 -12.02 16.73
CA TYR A 196 7.50 -12.89 16.97
C TYR A 196 6.27 -12.52 16.12
N MET A 197 6.18 -11.26 15.67
CA MET A 197 5.08 -10.76 14.85
C MET A 197 5.59 -10.37 13.46
N LYS A 198 5.25 -11.19 12.45
CA LYS A 198 5.38 -10.78 11.05
C LYS A 198 4.29 -9.78 10.72
N LEU A 199 4.68 -8.61 10.21
CA LEU A 199 3.73 -7.64 9.69
C LEU A 199 3.30 -8.07 8.27
N PRO A 200 2.05 -7.81 7.84
CA PRO A 200 1.64 -8.01 6.44
C PRO A 200 2.66 -7.51 5.39
N LEU A 201 3.36 -6.40 5.65
CA LEU A 201 4.46 -5.91 4.80
C LEU A 201 5.65 -6.88 4.70
N ASP A 202 5.99 -7.58 5.78
CA ASP A 202 7.02 -8.63 5.77
C ASP A 202 6.56 -9.82 4.94
N GLN A 203 5.29 -10.23 5.05
CA GLN A 203 4.71 -11.29 4.22
C GLN A 203 4.70 -10.91 2.74
N MET A 204 4.36 -9.67 2.41
CA MET A 204 4.49 -9.17 1.05
C MET A 204 5.94 -9.21 0.58
N GLN A 205 6.88 -8.81 1.42
CA GLN A 205 8.29 -8.86 1.07
C GLN A 205 8.73 -10.30 0.78
N ASP A 206 8.46 -11.22 1.70
CA ASP A 206 8.86 -12.63 1.59
C ASP A 206 8.31 -13.27 0.30
N ASN A 207 7.07 -12.94 -0.09
CA ASN A 207 6.45 -13.47 -1.31
C ASN A 207 6.98 -12.79 -2.59
N MET A 208 7.36 -11.51 -2.53
CA MET A 208 7.79 -10.74 -3.70
C MET A 208 9.30 -10.80 -3.96
N LEU A 209 10.11 -11.00 -2.93
CA LEU A 209 11.57 -11.00 -3.04
C LEU A 209 12.10 -12.04 -4.04
N PRO A 210 11.58 -13.30 -4.06
CA PRO A 210 12.01 -14.29 -5.03
C PRO A 210 11.80 -13.83 -6.47
N LEU A 211 10.66 -13.20 -6.77
CA LEU A 211 10.34 -12.69 -8.11
C LEU A 211 11.33 -11.60 -8.54
N ILE A 212 11.66 -10.69 -7.62
CA ILE A 212 12.63 -9.62 -7.86
C ILE A 212 14.02 -10.22 -8.12
N HIS A 213 14.43 -11.22 -7.34
CA HIS A 213 15.71 -11.91 -7.53
C HIS A 213 15.78 -12.63 -8.86
N THR A 214 14.76 -13.41 -9.23
CA THR A 214 14.73 -14.11 -10.51
C THR A 214 14.80 -13.14 -11.69
N ARG A 215 14.08 -12.00 -11.62
CA ARG A 215 14.12 -10.94 -12.64
C ARG A 215 15.51 -10.32 -12.81
N ARG A 216 16.23 -10.10 -11.71
CA ARG A 216 17.61 -9.58 -11.77
C ARG A 216 18.56 -10.56 -12.45
N LEU A 217 18.37 -11.86 -12.23
CA LEU A 217 19.24 -12.90 -12.80
C LEU A 217 18.88 -13.27 -14.24
N LYS A 218 17.60 -13.18 -14.63
CA LYS A 218 17.09 -13.61 -15.94
C LYS A 218 16.15 -12.57 -16.56
N PRO A 219 16.68 -11.50 -17.19
CA PRO A 219 15.86 -10.40 -17.70
C PRO A 219 14.93 -10.76 -18.87
N ASN A 220 15.26 -11.80 -19.66
CA ASN A 220 14.55 -12.15 -20.90
C ASN A 220 13.53 -13.30 -20.78
N VAL A 221 13.29 -13.84 -19.57
CA VAL A 221 12.35 -14.96 -19.39
C VAL A 221 10.94 -14.45 -19.15
N SER A 222 10.05 -14.65 -20.13
CA SER A 222 8.60 -14.43 -19.99
C SER A 222 8.03 -15.37 -18.92
N SER A 223 7.47 -14.80 -17.87
CA SER A 223 7.23 -15.47 -16.59
C SER A 223 6.05 -16.44 -16.61
N LYS A 224 6.32 -17.72 -16.86
CA LYS A 224 5.60 -18.86 -16.24
C LYS A 224 6.16 -19.20 -14.84
N LEU A 225 6.90 -18.27 -14.24
CA LEU A 225 7.76 -18.49 -13.06
C LEU A 225 7.02 -18.56 -11.71
N PHE A 226 5.78 -18.06 -11.62
CA PHE A 226 5.01 -18.09 -10.37
C PHE A 226 4.86 -19.54 -9.85
N HIS A 227 4.54 -20.48 -10.74
CA HIS A 227 4.40 -21.90 -10.37
C HIS A 227 5.73 -22.57 -10.00
N SER A 228 6.85 -22.21 -10.65
CA SER A 228 8.13 -22.91 -10.50
C SER A 228 8.90 -22.55 -9.22
N VAL A 229 8.74 -21.34 -8.70
CA VAL A 229 9.49 -20.87 -7.53
C VAL A 229 8.91 -21.46 -6.24
N TYR A 230 7.59 -21.60 -6.16
CA TYR A 230 6.92 -22.16 -4.98
C TYR A 230 6.97 -23.70 -4.91
N THR A 231 7.06 -24.42 -6.04
CA THR A 231 7.30 -25.88 -6.02
C THR A 231 8.71 -26.25 -5.53
N SER A 232 9.62 -25.29 -5.44
CA SER A 232 11.02 -25.51 -5.04
C SER A 232 11.36 -24.99 -3.63
N SER A 233 10.40 -24.39 -2.91
CA SER A 233 10.61 -23.96 -1.52
C SER A 233 10.42 -25.16 -0.56
N PRO A 234 11.38 -25.46 0.33
CA PRO A 234 11.34 -26.64 1.20
C PRO A 234 10.42 -26.47 2.43
N TRP A 235 9.68 -25.37 2.54
CA TRP A 235 8.79 -25.13 3.67
C TRP A 235 7.37 -25.60 3.35
N PRO A 236 6.84 -26.60 4.09
CA PRO A 236 5.46 -27.03 3.91
C PRO A 236 4.49 -25.95 4.42
N LEU A 237 3.29 -25.99 3.83
CA LEU A 237 2.08 -25.25 4.19
C LEU A 237 1.80 -25.21 5.69
#